data_AF-A0A954QB46-F1
#
_entry.id   AF-A0A954QB46-F1
#
_cell.length_a   1.000
_cell.length_b   1.000
_cell.length_c   1.000
_cell.angle_alpha   90.00
_cell.angle_beta   90.00
_cell.angle_gamma   90.00
#
_symmetry.space_group_name_H-M   'P 1'
#
loop_
_entity.id
_entity.type
_entity.pdbx_description
1 polymer ?
#
loop_
_entity_poly.entity_id
_entity_poly.type
_entity_poly.pdbx_seq_one_letter_code
_entity_poly.pdbx_strand_id
1 'polypeptide(L)'
;MALLSRHGGAFHFVYNDQSKIEVSSKSVILSHSASGLLGFTRRGYDSRPNPFASDHLLAYLDEYTVMMSPDCVRWSTAQLMRVLSCAALCVIANGCVSAPYRYGSSIAYYKSEPLANVTKTQIERGQPRPFVDGVGWVVGIPSKIVLWNRHIDNHNISPETEEAIAAYLASNDLTTVKVRLNQYAPGDEWQRLVANDAVGWGWRYTLGATLWLGETVFPGRVIGGDHYNPFTNTISIFSDVPAVAIHEGGHAKDFARRYYKGTYAAGYLLPVTPLWYEAVATNDALSYLRAEGTLEDEQAADRVLYPAYGTYLGDSLSTVVPAVGTPLYVAGVLGGHLVGQIQARRISDQRPDTLQHTIFEESTTITVAEADSESDTGTRLIRW
;
A
#
# COMPACT_ATOMS: atom_id res chain seq x y z
N MET A 1 2.55 -30.56 46.32
CA MET A 1 2.06 -31.90 46.69
C MET A 1 1.54 -32.52 45.40
N ALA A 2 2.14 -33.66 44.98
CA ALA A 2 2.12 -34.29 43.63
C ALA A 2 2.69 -33.40 42.50
N LEU A 3 3.95 -33.46 42.03
CA LEU A 3 5.02 -34.47 41.89
C LEU A 3 4.84 -35.52 40.77
N LEU A 4 5.56 -35.29 39.66
CA LEU A 4 6.35 -36.17 38.76
C LEU A 4 6.17 -35.76 37.27
N SER A 5 7.15 -35.14 36.58
CA SER A 5 8.44 -35.66 36.05
C SER A 5 8.30 -36.32 34.66
N ARG A 6 9.19 -36.22 33.66
CA ARG A 6 10.27 -35.30 33.20
C ARG A 6 10.74 -35.84 31.81
N HIS A 7 11.30 -34.95 30.97
CA HIS A 7 12.20 -35.13 29.79
C HIS A 7 11.59 -34.64 28.47
N GLY A 8 12.24 -33.79 27.67
CA GLY A 8 13.54 -33.13 27.76
C GLY A 8 13.76 -32.24 26.53
N GLY A 9 14.61 -31.20 26.66
CA GLY A 9 15.08 -30.37 25.54
C GLY A 9 14.87 -28.87 25.70
N ALA A 10 15.55 -28.24 26.67
CA ALA A 10 15.62 -26.78 26.80
C ALA A 10 17.01 -26.28 26.41
N PHE A 11 17.07 -25.27 25.54
CA PHE A 11 18.22 -24.38 25.41
C PHE A 11 18.12 -23.32 26.51
N HIS A 12 19.15 -23.22 27.35
CA HIS A 12 19.31 -22.17 28.35
C HIS A 12 19.98 -20.95 27.71
N PHE A 13 19.42 -19.77 27.93
CA PHE A 13 20.18 -18.52 27.96
C PHE A 13 20.15 -17.99 29.39
N VAL A 14 21.32 -17.97 30.01
CA VAL A 14 21.62 -17.25 31.25
C VAL A 14 22.67 -16.24 30.90
N TYR A 15 22.34 -14.95 30.98
CA TYR A 15 23.31 -13.91 31.28
C TYR A 15 22.61 -12.85 32.12
N ASN A 16 23.04 -12.77 33.38
CA ASN A 16 22.79 -11.66 34.28
C ASN A 16 24.17 -11.12 34.62
N ASP A 17 24.47 -9.90 34.21
CA ASP A 17 25.46 -9.11 34.93
C ASP A 17 25.08 -7.63 34.88
N GLN A 18 25.02 -7.04 36.07
CA GLN A 18 24.80 -5.63 36.27
C GLN A 18 26.13 -4.90 36.05
N SER A 19 26.20 -4.08 35.00
CA SER A 19 27.15 -2.97 35.00
C SER A 19 26.42 -1.67 34.72
N LYS A 20 26.58 -0.75 35.69
CA LYS A 20 26.20 0.66 35.62
C LYS A 20 26.90 1.29 34.41
N ILE A 21 26.15 1.97 33.54
CA ILE A 21 26.72 2.87 32.55
C ILE A 21 26.55 4.29 33.09
N GLU A 22 27.66 4.86 33.56
CA GLU A 22 27.82 6.31 33.70
C GLU A 22 27.98 6.92 32.31
N VAL A 23 27.13 7.90 31.99
CA VAL A 23 27.26 8.70 30.77
C VAL A 23 28.28 9.81 31.04
N SER A 24 29.50 9.63 30.54
CA SER A 24 30.51 10.69 30.46
C SER A 24 30.64 11.16 29.01
N SER A 25 30.24 12.41 28.75
CA SER A 25 30.41 13.07 27.47
C SER A 25 31.86 13.47 27.27
N LYS A 26 32.59 12.74 26.42
CA LYS A 26 33.79 13.25 25.76
C LYS A 26 33.70 13.03 24.26
N SER A 27 33.64 14.16 23.57
CA SER A 27 33.82 14.32 22.13
C SER A 27 35.16 13.76 21.70
N VAL A 28 35.14 12.77 20.80
CA VAL A 28 36.33 12.26 20.11
C VAL A 28 36.17 12.57 18.62
N ILE A 29 37.03 13.48 18.16
CA ILE A 29 37.28 13.78 16.76
C ILE A 29 38.12 12.64 16.20
N LEU A 30 37.60 11.88 15.23
CA LEU A 30 38.37 10.88 14.50
C LEU A 30 38.80 11.44 13.15
N SER A 31 40.08 11.82 13.07
CA SER A 31 40.83 12.00 11.84
C SER A 31 41.18 10.61 11.27
N HIS A 32 40.90 10.39 9.99
CA HIS A 32 41.37 9.22 9.26
C HIS A 32 42.79 9.50 8.75
N SER A 33 43.79 8.80 9.28
CA SER A 33 45.06 8.59 8.58
C SER A 33 45.16 7.12 8.18
N ALA A 34 45.46 6.91 6.91
CA ALA A 34 45.68 5.62 6.30
C ALA A 34 47.15 5.20 6.51
N SER A 35 47.37 3.96 6.96
CA SER A 35 48.55 3.14 6.63
C SER A 35 48.44 1.79 7.34
N GLY A 36 48.31 0.72 6.56
CA GLY A 36 48.26 -0.65 7.07
C GLY A 36 48.54 -1.64 5.95
N LEU A 37 49.83 -1.81 5.64
CA LEU A 37 50.40 -2.80 4.73
C LEU A 37 49.99 -4.22 5.14
N LEU A 38 49.42 -4.99 4.20
CA LEU A 38 49.50 -6.45 4.20
C LEU A 38 49.93 -6.92 2.81
N GLY A 39 51.05 -7.62 2.79
CA GLY A 39 51.74 -8.06 1.58
C GLY A 39 51.04 -9.23 0.89
N PHE A 40 50.91 -9.10 -0.43
CA PHE A 40 50.66 -10.21 -1.34
C PHE A 40 51.76 -10.22 -2.39
N THR A 41 52.53 -11.29 -2.43
CA THR A 41 53.58 -11.54 -3.42
C THR A 41 52.94 -11.83 -4.78
N ARG A 42 53.15 -10.93 -5.76
CA ARG A 42 52.70 -11.10 -7.15
C ARG A 42 53.88 -11.54 -8.03
N ARG A 43 53.66 -12.66 -8.74
CA ARG A 43 54.49 -13.19 -9.82
C ARG A 43 54.81 -12.12 -10.86
N GLY A 44 56.07 -12.13 -11.31
CA GLY A 44 56.60 -11.21 -12.31
C GLY A 44 55.86 -11.28 -13.65
N TYR A 45 55.56 -10.10 -14.17
CA TYR A 45 55.25 -9.88 -15.57
C TYR A 45 56.24 -8.84 -16.10
N ASP A 46 56.94 -9.23 -17.15
CA ASP A 46 58.01 -8.49 -17.81
C ASP A 46 57.43 -7.25 -18.51
N SER A 47 57.89 -6.06 -18.11
CA SER A 47 57.45 -4.79 -18.65
C SER A 47 58.49 -4.23 -19.63
N ARG A 48 58.26 -4.44 -20.93
CA ARG A 48 58.87 -3.60 -21.97
C ARG A 48 57.97 -2.40 -22.25
N PRO A 49 58.49 -1.16 -22.28
CA PRO A 49 57.71 0.01 -22.62
C PRO A 49 57.38 0.03 -24.11
N ASN A 50 56.10 0.16 -24.44
CA ASN A 50 55.61 0.41 -25.81
C ASN A 50 55.58 1.93 -26.06
N PRO A 51 56.40 2.48 -26.98
CA PRO A 51 56.53 3.92 -27.17
C PRO A 51 55.45 4.57 -28.07
N PHE A 52 54.30 3.92 -28.30
CA PHE A 52 53.30 4.37 -29.28
C PHE A 52 51.91 4.76 -28.73
N ALA A 53 51.77 5.05 -27.43
CA ALA A 53 50.44 5.17 -26.81
C ALA A 53 50.13 6.49 -26.06
N SER A 54 50.89 7.57 -26.25
CA SER A 54 50.62 8.85 -25.55
C SER A 54 49.95 9.93 -26.41
N ASP A 55 50.09 9.90 -27.73
CA ASP A 55 49.78 11.10 -28.53
C ASP A 55 48.39 11.06 -29.20
N HIS A 56 47.73 9.90 -29.24
CA HIS A 56 46.38 9.76 -29.80
C HIS A 56 45.23 9.87 -28.77
N LEU A 57 45.54 9.79 -27.47
CA LEU A 57 44.50 9.79 -26.41
C LEU A 57 44.10 11.21 -25.96
N LEU A 58 44.94 12.21 -26.22
CA LEU A 58 44.63 13.62 -25.93
C LEU A 58 43.78 14.27 -27.03
N ALA A 59 43.85 13.79 -28.27
CA ALA A 59 42.98 14.26 -29.36
C ALA A 59 41.53 13.73 -29.26
N TYR A 60 41.32 12.59 -28.58
CA TYR A 60 39.98 12.00 -28.43
C TYR A 60 39.18 12.60 -27.25
N LEU A 61 39.86 13.27 -26.31
CA LEU A 61 39.21 13.91 -25.16
C LEU A 61 38.79 15.37 -25.44
N ASP A 62 39.35 16.00 -26.47
CA ASP A 62 38.93 17.36 -26.88
C ASP A 62 37.62 17.33 -27.70
N GLU A 63 37.34 16.23 -28.41
CA GLU A 63 36.11 16.10 -29.22
C GLU A 63 34.86 15.79 -28.36
N TYR A 64 35.03 15.22 -27.16
CA TYR A 64 33.91 14.99 -26.21
C TYR A 64 33.56 16.20 -25.35
N THR A 65 34.42 17.22 -25.30
CA THR A 65 34.18 18.42 -24.46
C THR A 65 33.28 19.45 -25.16
N VAL A 66 33.05 19.33 -26.46
CA VAL A 66 32.23 20.28 -27.26
C VAL A 66 30.73 19.95 -27.26
N MET A 67 30.30 18.78 -26.77
CA MET A 67 28.90 18.33 -26.88
C MET A 67 28.05 18.50 -25.61
N MET A 68 28.51 19.30 -24.65
CA MET A 68 27.71 19.73 -23.49
C MET A 68 27.80 21.24 -23.29
N SER A 69 27.28 22.02 -24.25
CA SER A 69 27.00 23.44 -24.02
C SER A 69 25.91 23.57 -22.94
N PRO A 70 26.11 24.41 -21.89
CA PRO A 70 25.11 24.71 -20.87
C PRO A 70 23.88 25.45 -21.42
N ASP A 71 23.83 25.74 -22.73
CA ASP A 71 22.65 26.29 -23.42
C ASP A 71 21.67 25.21 -23.91
N CYS A 72 21.94 23.92 -23.66
CA CYS A 72 21.05 22.84 -24.08
C CYS A 72 19.78 22.79 -23.20
N VAL A 73 18.73 23.42 -23.75
CA VAL A 73 17.32 23.34 -23.34
C VAL A 73 16.90 24.21 -22.14
N ARG A 74 17.03 25.53 -22.30
CA ARG A 74 16.16 26.46 -21.57
C ARG A 74 14.72 26.31 -22.08
N TRP A 75 13.94 25.43 -21.45
CA TRP A 75 12.50 25.43 -21.62
C TRP A 75 11.99 26.82 -21.25
N SER A 76 11.24 27.48 -22.15
CA SER A 76 10.56 28.70 -21.73
C SER A 76 9.55 28.34 -20.64
N THR A 77 9.33 29.25 -19.69
CA THR A 77 8.31 29.09 -18.64
C THR A 77 6.96 28.68 -19.25
N ALA A 78 6.64 29.20 -20.45
CA ALA A 78 5.45 28.83 -21.20
C ALA A 78 5.43 27.36 -21.68
N GLN A 79 6.57 26.80 -22.12
CA GLN A 79 6.65 25.39 -22.53
C GLN A 79 6.51 24.45 -21.34
N LEU A 80 7.14 24.77 -20.21
CA LEU A 80 6.99 24.01 -18.97
C LEU A 80 5.53 24.03 -18.49
N MET A 81 4.90 25.20 -18.49
CA MET A 81 3.48 25.34 -18.11
C MET A 81 2.55 24.55 -19.03
N ARG A 82 2.83 24.49 -20.35
CA ARG A 82 2.05 23.67 -21.29
C ARG A 82 2.19 22.19 -21.01
N VAL A 83 3.41 21.69 -20.77
CA VAL A 83 3.62 20.28 -20.44
C VAL A 83 2.96 19.91 -19.12
N LEU A 84 3.11 20.75 -18.09
CA LEU A 84 2.46 20.55 -16.80
C LEU A 84 0.93 20.59 -16.92
N SER A 85 0.38 21.49 -17.74
CA SER A 85 -1.07 21.56 -17.99
C SER A 85 -1.59 20.31 -18.70
N CYS A 86 -0.87 19.82 -19.72
CA CYS A 86 -1.22 18.57 -20.41
C CYS A 86 -1.10 17.36 -19.47
N ALA A 87 -0.05 17.28 -18.65
CA ALA A 87 0.12 16.21 -17.67
C ALA A 87 -1.00 16.24 -16.62
N ALA A 88 -1.33 17.43 -16.10
CA ALA A 88 -2.45 17.60 -15.18
C ALA A 88 -3.78 17.18 -15.83
N LEU A 89 -4.04 17.58 -17.08
CA LEU A 89 -5.24 17.14 -17.81
C LEU A 89 -5.29 15.63 -18.01
N CYS A 90 -4.17 14.99 -18.34
CA CYS A 90 -4.08 13.54 -18.48
C CYS A 90 -4.34 12.83 -17.15
N VAL A 91 -3.80 13.33 -16.04
CA VAL A 91 -4.05 12.75 -14.71
C VAL A 91 -5.53 12.89 -14.32
N ILE A 92 -6.14 14.04 -14.58
CA ILE A 92 -7.58 14.26 -14.33
C ILE A 92 -8.45 13.34 -15.20
N ALA A 93 -8.08 13.13 -16.46
CA ALA A 93 -8.82 12.27 -17.38
C ALA A 93 -8.76 10.77 -17.01
N ASN A 94 -7.68 10.32 -16.35
CA ASN A 94 -7.51 8.92 -15.94
C ASN A 94 -8.19 8.57 -14.60
N GLY A 95 -8.80 9.54 -13.90
CA GLY A 95 -9.52 9.32 -12.63
C GLY A 95 -10.94 8.78 -12.78
N CYS A 96 -11.33 8.33 -13.97
CA CYS A 96 -12.65 7.72 -14.19
C CYS A 96 -12.62 6.28 -13.66
N VAL A 97 -13.48 5.97 -12.69
CA VAL A 97 -13.51 4.59 -12.20
C VAL A 97 -14.02 3.64 -13.29
N SER A 98 -13.39 2.48 -13.38
CA SER A 98 -13.62 1.49 -14.41
C SER A 98 -14.81 0.60 -14.05
N ALA A 99 -15.98 0.88 -14.64
CA ALA A 99 -17.15 0.01 -14.56
C ALA A 99 -17.33 -0.78 -15.88
N PRO A 100 -17.71 -2.08 -15.82
CA PRO A 100 -18.00 -2.88 -14.63
C PRO A 100 -16.74 -3.35 -13.88
N TYR A 101 -16.89 -3.66 -12.59
CA TYR A 101 -15.81 -4.23 -11.79
C TYR A 101 -15.33 -5.57 -12.38
N ARG A 102 -14.03 -5.80 -12.36
CA ARG A 102 -13.40 -7.04 -12.86
C ARG A 102 -12.82 -7.83 -11.72
N TYR A 103 -13.53 -8.85 -11.28
CA TYR A 103 -13.05 -9.77 -10.24
C TYR A 103 -11.72 -10.42 -10.62
N GLY A 104 -10.95 -10.68 -9.58
CA GLY A 104 -9.79 -11.52 -9.59
C GLY A 104 -10.12 -12.98 -9.90
N SER A 105 -9.12 -13.72 -10.38
CA SER A 105 -9.24 -15.18 -10.47
C SER A 105 -7.89 -15.80 -10.23
N SER A 106 -7.86 -16.83 -9.39
CA SER A 106 -6.63 -17.52 -9.04
C SER A 106 -5.93 -18.18 -10.24
N ILE A 107 -6.66 -18.44 -11.33
CA ILE A 107 -6.12 -18.99 -12.58
C ILE A 107 -5.21 -17.97 -13.28
N ALA A 108 -5.48 -16.68 -13.11
CA ALA A 108 -4.72 -15.60 -13.74
C ALA A 108 -3.53 -15.11 -12.89
N TYR A 109 -3.28 -15.72 -11.73
CA TYR A 109 -2.27 -15.25 -10.78
C TYR A 109 -0.99 -16.06 -10.82
N TYR A 110 0.12 -15.35 -10.65
CA TYR A 110 1.43 -15.94 -10.43
C TYR A 110 1.56 -16.24 -8.94
N LYS A 111 1.39 -17.51 -8.57
CA LYS A 111 1.38 -17.98 -7.19
C LYS A 111 2.77 -18.45 -6.75
N SER A 112 2.94 -18.50 -5.43
CA SER A 112 4.10 -19.08 -4.77
C SER A 112 3.61 -20.19 -3.85
N GLU A 113 3.89 -21.44 -4.19
CA GLU A 113 3.50 -22.60 -3.38
C GLU A 113 4.16 -22.58 -1.99
N PRO A 114 5.47 -22.26 -1.84
CA PRO A 114 6.06 -22.16 -0.51
C PRO A 114 5.41 -21.04 0.32
N LEU A 115 5.05 -19.91 -0.30
CA LEU A 115 4.34 -18.83 0.39
C LEU A 115 2.93 -19.26 0.82
N ALA A 116 2.20 -19.99 -0.02
CA ALA A 116 0.90 -20.55 0.34
C ALA A 116 1.00 -21.46 1.56
N ASN A 117 2.01 -22.34 1.60
CA ASN A 117 2.25 -23.26 2.71
C ASN A 117 2.56 -22.57 4.06
N VAL A 118 3.21 -21.41 4.04
CA VAL A 118 3.45 -20.63 5.27
C VAL A 118 2.28 -19.72 5.64
N THR A 119 1.31 -19.52 4.75
CA THR A 119 0.10 -18.71 4.99
C THR A 119 -0.98 -19.56 5.66
N LYS A 120 -0.79 -19.88 6.94
CA LYS A 120 -1.74 -20.73 7.70
C LYS A 120 -3.07 -20.02 7.97
N THR A 121 -2.99 -18.76 8.40
CA THR A 121 -4.14 -17.90 8.68
C THR A 121 -4.00 -16.66 7.81
N GLN A 122 -5.03 -16.33 7.02
CA GLN A 122 -4.96 -15.22 6.08
C GLN A 122 -4.99 -13.86 6.77
N ILE A 123 -5.84 -13.69 7.79
CA ILE A 123 -6.00 -12.44 8.54
C ILE A 123 -5.60 -12.69 9.98
N GLU A 124 -4.68 -11.87 10.50
CA GLU A 124 -4.24 -11.94 11.89
C GLU A 124 -4.29 -10.58 12.56
N ARG A 125 -4.84 -10.57 13.78
CA ARG A 125 -4.94 -9.38 14.62
C ARG A 125 -3.84 -9.39 15.68
N GLY A 126 -3.13 -8.28 15.77
CA GLY A 126 -2.16 -8.04 16.83
C GLY A 126 -2.83 -7.84 18.18
N GLN A 127 -2.13 -8.20 19.25
CA GLN A 127 -2.58 -7.90 20.61
C GLN A 127 -2.67 -6.38 20.82
N PRO A 128 -3.68 -5.87 21.55
CA PRO A 128 -3.75 -4.47 21.93
C PRO A 128 -2.51 -4.05 22.73
N ARG A 129 -1.89 -2.92 22.37
CA ARG A 129 -0.71 -2.38 23.03
C ARG A 129 -0.94 -0.88 23.26
N PRO A 130 -1.68 -0.50 24.32
CA PRO A 130 -2.18 0.88 24.49
C PRO A 130 -1.12 1.97 24.37
N PHE A 131 0.11 1.72 24.85
CA PHE A 131 1.22 2.66 24.69
C PHE A 131 1.67 2.81 23.22
N VAL A 132 1.91 1.69 22.55
CA VAL A 132 2.36 1.67 21.14
C VAL A 132 1.27 2.24 20.24
N ASP A 133 0.03 1.81 20.44
CA ASP A 133 -1.15 2.27 19.70
C ASP A 133 -1.43 3.76 19.96
N GLY A 134 -1.24 4.22 21.20
CA GLY A 134 -1.39 5.63 21.55
C GLY A 134 -0.34 6.52 20.89
N VAL A 135 0.92 6.08 20.82
CA VAL A 135 1.98 6.80 20.09
C VAL A 135 1.66 6.81 18.60
N GLY A 136 1.33 5.66 18.01
CA GLY A 136 0.94 5.58 16.58
C GLY A 136 -0.24 6.50 16.25
N TRP A 137 -1.25 6.55 17.12
CA TRP A 137 -2.41 7.42 16.96
C TRP A 137 -2.01 8.91 16.87
N VAL A 138 -1.10 9.34 17.76
CA VAL A 138 -0.57 10.71 17.79
C VAL A 138 0.27 11.00 16.55
N VAL A 139 1.15 10.07 16.17
CA VAL A 139 1.98 10.18 14.96
C VAL A 139 1.11 10.30 13.70
N GLY A 140 -0.04 9.63 13.66
CA GLY A 140 -1.00 9.70 12.56
C GLY A 140 -1.93 10.94 12.55
N ILE A 141 -1.80 11.89 13.49
CA ILE A 141 -2.62 13.13 13.50
C ILE A 141 -2.52 13.91 12.16
N PRO A 142 -1.33 14.09 11.54
CA PRO A 142 -1.22 14.76 10.25
C PRO A 142 -2.07 14.08 9.17
N SER A 143 -2.01 12.75 9.06
CA SER A 143 -2.82 11.97 8.09
C SER A 143 -4.32 12.18 8.31
N LYS A 144 -4.78 12.16 9.59
CA LYS A 144 -6.18 12.41 9.95
C LYS A 144 -6.65 13.80 9.51
N ILE A 145 -5.79 14.82 9.65
CA ILE A 145 -6.09 16.19 9.23
C ILE A 145 -6.12 16.28 7.70
N VAL A 146 -5.09 15.77 7.02
CA VAL A 146 -4.97 15.79 5.55
C VAL A 146 -6.15 15.10 4.88
N LEU A 147 -6.59 13.95 5.42
CA LEU A 147 -7.69 13.15 4.86
C LEU A 147 -9.06 13.48 5.46
N TRP A 148 -9.16 14.43 6.38
CA TRP A 148 -10.40 14.77 7.10
C TRP A 148 -11.12 13.56 7.72
N ASN A 149 -10.36 12.54 8.11
CA ASN A 149 -10.92 11.30 8.65
C ASN A 149 -10.16 10.85 9.90
N ARG A 150 -10.86 10.88 11.04
CA ARG A 150 -10.33 10.48 12.35
C ARG A 150 -10.03 8.99 12.49
N HIS A 151 -10.58 8.16 11.60
CA HIS A 151 -10.41 6.70 11.61
C HIS A 151 -9.11 6.26 10.92
N ILE A 152 -8.42 7.18 10.24
CA ILE A 152 -7.08 6.95 9.68
C ILE A 152 -6.05 6.82 10.81
N ASP A 153 -5.19 5.81 10.75
CA ASP A 153 -4.14 5.51 11.74
C ASP A 153 -4.68 5.53 13.18
N ASN A 154 -5.90 5.01 13.39
CA ASN A 154 -6.55 5.07 14.69
C ASN A 154 -6.18 3.90 15.61
N HIS A 155 -5.56 2.85 15.06
CA HIS A 155 -5.17 1.61 15.73
C HIS A 155 -6.32 0.88 16.44
N ASN A 156 -7.57 1.18 16.06
CA ASN A 156 -8.76 0.51 16.57
C ASN A 156 -9.63 0.05 15.40
N ILE A 157 -9.20 -1.06 14.79
CA ILE A 157 -9.80 -1.61 13.57
C ILE A 157 -11.06 -2.39 13.94
N SER A 158 -12.20 -1.97 13.42
CA SER A 158 -13.50 -2.57 13.66
C SER A 158 -13.67 -3.94 12.97
N PRO A 159 -14.62 -4.77 13.41
CA PRO A 159 -15.01 -5.98 12.68
C PRO A 159 -15.44 -5.69 11.24
N GLU A 160 -16.09 -4.55 10.99
CA GLU A 160 -16.59 -4.16 9.68
C GLU A 160 -15.44 -3.95 8.68
N THR A 161 -14.36 -3.27 9.09
CA THR A 161 -13.16 -3.12 8.25
C THR A 161 -12.47 -4.46 7.99
N GLU A 162 -12.42 -5.35 8.98
CA GLU A 162 -11.86 -6.70 8.86
C GLU A 162 -12.68 -7.58 7.90
N GLU A 163 -14.02 -7.53 8.01
CA GLU A 163 -14.93 -8.26 7.13
C GLU A 163 -14.87 -7.73 5.70
N ALA A 164 -14.80 -6.41 5.52
CA ALA A 164 -14.70 -5.79 4.19
C ALA A 164 -13.45 -6.26 3.42
N ILE A 165 -12.28 -6.29 4.08
CA ILE A 165 -11.06 -6.81 3.44
C ILE A 165 -11.13 -8.32 3.24
N ALA A 166 -11.72 -9.08 4.16
CA ALA A 166 -11.93 -10.53 4.00
C ALA A 166 -12.80 -10.83 2.77
N ALA A 167 -13.92 -10.13 2.61
CA ALA A 167 -14.83 -10.27 1.47
C ALA A 167 -14.14 -9.89 0.15
N TYR A 168 -13.36 -8.81 0.15
CA TYR A 168 -12.58 -8.42 -1.03
C TYR A 168 -11.54 -9.47 -1.42
N LEU A 169 -10.78 -10.02 -0.46
CA LEU A 169 -9.79 -11.05 -0.75
C LEU A 169 -10.43 -12.35 -1.26
N ALA A 170 -11.58 -12.73 -0.70
CA ALA A 170 -12.33 -13.90 -1.11
C ALA A 170 -12.89 -13.75 -2.53
N SER A 171 -13.56 -12.64 -2.84
CA SER A 171 -14.14 -12.36 -4.17
C SER A 171 -13.09 -12.23 -5.28
N ASN A 172 -11.82 -12.00 -4.93
CA ASN A 172 -10.72 -11.88 -5.87
C ASN A 172 -9.75 -13.08 -5.85
N ASP A 173 -10.07 -14.18 -5.16
CA ASP A 173 -9.23 -15.37 -4.96
C ASP A 173 -7.78 -15.08 -4.47
N LEU A 174 -7.60 -14.12 -3.58
CA LEU A 174 -6.27 -13.67 -3.11
C LEU A 174 -5.75 -14.49 -1.92
N THR A 175 -5.83 -15.82 -2.00
CA THR A 175 -5.61 -16.74 -0.87
C THR A 175 -4.23 -16.71 -0.23
N THR A 176 -3.19 -16.30 -0.97
CA THR A 176 -1.80 -16.23 -0.47
C THR A 176 -1.44 -14.89 0.19
N VAL A 177 -2.34 -13.91 0.12
CA VAL A 177 -2.14 -12.58 0.72
C VAL A 177 -2.33 -12.67 2.22
N LYS A 178 -1.38 -12.16 3.00
CA LYS A 178 -1.52 -12.03 4.45
C LYS A 178 -2.09 -10.66 4.78
N VAL A 179 -2.99 -10.59 5.74
CA VAL A 179 -3.48 -9.32 6.32
C VAL A 179 -3.10 -9.29 7.79
N ARG A 180 -2.52 -8.16 8.21
CA ARG A 180 -2.09 -7.91 9.59
C ARG A 180 -2.78 -6.68 10.12
N LEU A 181 -3.67 -6.88 11.09
CA LEU A 181 -4.41 -5.81 11.74
C LEU A 181 -3.66 -5.43 13.02
N ASN A 182 -3.02 -4.26 13.05
CA ASN A 182 -2.19 -3.79 14.18
C ASN A 182 -1.15 -4.82 14.67
N GLN A 183 -0.64 -5.70 13.81
CA GLN A 183 0.29 -6.77 14.22
C GLN A 183 1.71 -6.44 13.81
N TYR A 184 2.65 -6.62 14.74
CA TYR A 184 4.08 -6.54 14.46
C TYR A 184 4.69 -7.94 14.58
N ALA A 185 5.12 -8.51 13.44
CA ALA A 185 5.59 -9.89 13.33
C ALA A 185 6.79 -10.01 12.37
N PRO A 186 7.93 -9.35 12.65
CA PRO A 186 9.06 -9.28 11.71
C PRO A 186 9.66 -10.66 11.37
N GLY A 187 9.64 -11.62 12.31
CA GLY A 187 10.11 -12.98 12.05
C GLY A 187 9.24 -13.71 11.02
N ASP A 188 7.91 -13.57 11.13
CA ASP A 188 6.98 -14.15 10.15
C ASP A 188 7.13 -13.46 8.79
N GLU A 189 7.33 -12.14 8.76
CA GLU A 189 7.57 -11.40 7.51
C GLU A 189 8.87 -11.83 6.84
N TRP A 190 9.94 -12.12 7.60
CA TRP A 190 11.16 -12.70 7.04
C TRP A 190 10.90 -14.10 6.44
N GLN A 191 10.15 -14.95 7.16
CA GLN A 191 9.80 -16.27 6.65
C GLN A 191 8.99 -16.17 5.34
N ARG A 192 8.05 -15.22 5.27
CA ARG A 192 7.27 -14.94 4.05
C ARG A 192 8.14 -14.42 2.92
N LEU A 193 9.06 -13.49 3.19
CA LEU A 193 10.02 -12.97 2.20
C LEU A 193 10.82 -14.11 1.57
N VAL A 194 11.35 -15.01 2.41
CA VAL A 194 12.12 -16.17 1.95
C VAL A 194 11.22 -17.12 1.13
N ALA A 195 9.99 -17.37 1.58
CA ALA A 195 9.06 -18.27 0.93
C ALA A 195 8.46 -17.73 -0.40
N ASN A 196 8.45 -16.42 -0.61
CA ASN A 196 7.81 -15.80 -1.79
C ASN A 196 8.63 -15.95 -3.09
N ASP A 197 8.66 -17.15 -3.64
CA ASP A 197 9.35 -17.44 -4.91
C ASP A 197 8.69 -16.85 -6.16
N ALA A 198 7.50 -16.26 -6.04
CA ALA A 198 6.91 -15.43 -7.10
C ALA A 198 7.67 -14.11 -7.31
N VAL A 199 8.54 -13.73 -6.37
CA VAL A 199 9.51 -12.65 -6.52
C VAL A 199 10.89 -13.24 -6.79
N GLY A 200 11.57 -12.75 -7.82
CA GLY A 200 12.94 -13.20 -8.14
C GLY A 200 13.89 -13.05 -6.95
N TRP A 201 14.78 -14.01 -6.74
CA TRP A 201 15.68 -14.06 -5.57
C TRP A 201 16.52 -12.78 -5.41
N GLY A 202 17.00 -12.20 -6.52
CA GLY A 202 17.76 -10.96 -6.50
C GLY A 202 16.96 -9.81 -5.88
N TRP A 203 15.69 -9.66 -6.26
CA TRP A 203 14.80 -8.64 -5.69
C TRP A 203 14.41 -8.92 -4.25
N ARG A 204 14.15 -10.19 -3.89
CA ARG A 204 13.84 -10.60 -2.51
C ARG A 204 14.95 -10.24 -1.53
N TYR A 205 16.18 -10.63 -1.85
CA TYR A 205 17.31 -10.48 -0.93
C TYR A 205 18.04 -9.14 -1.03
N THR A 206 17.61 -8.25 -1.93
CA THR A 206 18.07 -6.86 -1.98
C THR A 206 16.97 -5.93 -1.49
N LEU A 207 16.10 -5.45 -2.38
CA LEU A 207 15.02 -4.52 -2.05
C LEU A 207 14.06 -5.08 -1.01
N GLY A 208 13.67 -6.36 -1.12
CA GLY A 208 12.79 -7.01 -0.17
C GLY A 208 13.39 -7.08 1.24
N ALA A 209 14.66 -7.45 1.37
CA ALA A 209 15.36 -7.50 2.64
C ALA A 209 15.55 -6.10 3.25
N THR A 210 15.83 -5.10 2.42
CA THR A 210 15.93 -3.70 2.86
C THR A 210 14.58 -3.19 3.37
N LEU A 211 13.49 -3.44 2.65
CA LEU A 211 12.15 -3.02 3.05
C LEU A 211 11.72 -3.73 4.35
N TRP A 212 11.93 -5.06 4.43
CA TRP A 212 11.69 -5.83 5.64
C TRP A 212 12.48 -5.29 6.85
N LEU A 213 13.76 -4.95 6.66
CA LEU A 213 14.57 -4.37 7.73
C LEU A 213 14.03 -3.00 8.14
N GLY A 214 13.60 -2.19 7.18
CA GLY A 214 12.93 -0.91 7.43
C GLY A 214 11.69 -1.07 8.30
N GLU A 215 10.77 -1.97 7.92
CA GLU A 215 9.55 -2.27 8.68
C GLU A 215 9.85 -2.91 10.05
N THR A 216 10.97 -3.63 10.16
CA THR A 216 11.43 -4.20 11.43
C THR A 216 11.93 -3.10 12.38
N VAL A 217 12.73 -2.15 11.89
CA VAL A 217 13.29 -1.07 12.72
C VAL A 217 12.25 0.01 13.01
N PHE A 218 11.42 0.33 12.02
CA PHE A 218 10.35 1.32 12.09
C PHE A 218 9.01 0.61 11.93
N PRO A 219 8.43 0.10 13.03
CA PRO A 219 7.18 -0.64 12.95
C PRO A 219 6.08 0.29 12.42
N GLY A 220 5.42 -0.13 11.33
CA GLY A 220 4.30 0.62 10.73
C GLY A 220 3.19 0.97 11.74
N ARG A 221 3.05 0.14 12.79
CA ARG A 221 2.14 0.38 13.93
C ARG A 221 2.43 1.66 14.71
N VAL A 222 3.62 2.25 14.58
CA VAL A 222 4.01 3.51 15.24
C VAL A 222 4.35 4.56 14.21
N ILE A 223 5.15 4.20 13.21
CA ILE A 223 5.64 5.09 12.17
C ILE A 223 5.33 4.41 10.85
N GLY A 224 4.16 4.73 10.30
CA GLY A 224 3.65 4.16 9.07
C GLY A 224 2.14 4.34 8.97
N GLY A 225 1.58 3.99 7.82
CA GLY A 225 0.15 3.87 7.59
C GLY A 225 -0.16 2.50 7.01
N ASP A 226 -1.40 2.34 6.57
CA ASP A 226 -1.81 1.15 5.82
C ASP A 226 -0.94 0.99 4.56
N HIS A 227 -0.51 -0.23 4.27
CA HIS A 227 0.29 -0.50 3.08
C HIS A 227 0.29 -1.99 2.70
N TYR A 228 0.53 -2.25 1.42
CA TYR A 228 0.87 -3.55 0.87
C TYR A 228 2.37 -3.68 0.59
N ASN A 229 2.98 -4.72 1.14
CA ASN A 229 4.36 -5.11 0.84
C ASN A 229 4.38 -6.22 -0.23
N PRO A 230 4.83 -5.93 -1.47
CA PRO A 230 4.84 -6.92 -2.57
C PRO A 230 5.88 -8.03 -2.39
N PHE A 231 6.90 -7.82 -1.56
CA PHE A 231 7.98 -8.79 -1.34
C PHE A 231 7.59 -9.89 -0.35
N THR A 232 6.77 -9.56 0.66
CA THR A 232 6.20 -10.54 1.60
C THR A 232 4.77 -10.93 1.26
N ASN A 233 4.14 -10.25 0.30
CA ASN A 233 2.73 -10.37 -0.06
C ASN A 233 1.82 -10.18 1.17
N THR A 234 2.07 -9.11 1.91
CA THR A 234 1.42 -8.81 3.18
C THR A 234 0.79 -7.42 3.11
N ILE A 235 -0.45 -7.32 3.54
CA ILE A 235 -1.17 -6.08 3.81
C ILE A 235 -1.07 -5.80 5.31
N SER A 236 -0.61 -4.62 5.67
CA SER A 236 -0.60 -4.11 7.04
C SER A 236 -1.68 -3.04 7.17
N ILE A 237 -2.63 -3.23 8.10
CA ILE A 237 -3.71 -2.29 8.37
C ILE A 237 -3.59 -1.73 9.79
N PHE A 238 -3.73 -0.42 9.90
CA PHE A 238 -3.72 0.39 11.12
C PHE A 238 -4.90 1.38 11.18
N SER A 239 -5.54 1.66 10.03
CA SER A 239 -6.76 2.48 9.94
C SER A 239 -8.03 1.64 10.04
N ASP A 240 -9.07 2.25 10.59
CA ASP A 240 -10.42 1.70 10.62
C ASP A 240 -11.27 2.28 9.48
N VAL A 241 -10.85 2.02 8.24
CA VAL A 241 -11.53 2.51 7.05
C VAL A 241 -11.61 1.38 6.01
N PRO A 242 -12.80 0.80 5.76
CA PRO A 242 -12.97 -0.31 4.82
C PRO A 242 -12.37 -0.03 3.43
N ALA A 243 -12.60 1.18 2.90
CA ALA A 243 -12.10 1.59 1.59
C ALA A 243 -10.56 1.59 1.49
N VAL A 244 -9.86 1.94 2.58
CA VAL A 244 -8.38 1.92 2.62
C VAL A 244 -7.88 0.48 2.67
N ALA A 245 -8.51 -0.38 3.48
CA ALA A 245 -8.14 -1.79 3.52
C ALA A 245 -8.34 -2.47 2.14
N ILE A 246 -9.45 -2.16 1.47
CA ILE A 246 -9.74 -2.63 0.10
C ILE A 246 -8.74 -2.06 -0.91
N HIS A 247 -8.30 -0.80 -0.77
CA HIS A 247 -7.24 -0.20 -1.59
C HIS A 247 -5.93 -1.01 -1.50
N GLU A 248 -5.51 -1.40 -0.30
CA GLU A 248 -4.35 -2.30 -0.15
C GLU A 248 -4.58 -3.69 -0.78
N GLY A 249 -5.82 -4.18 -0.72
CA GLY A 249 -6.27 -5.34 -1.49
C GLY A 249 -6.14 -5.13 -3.00
N GLY A 250 -6.41 -3.92 -3.49
CA GLY A 250 -6.21 -3.48 -4.87
C GLY A 250 -4.76 -3.64 -5.32
N HIS A 251 -3.80 -3.19 -4.50
CA HIS A 251 -2.39 -3.44 -4.74
C HIS A 251 -2.08 -4.94 -4.79
N ALA A 252 -2.54 -5.71 -3.81
CA ALA A 252 -2.31 -7.15 -3.79
C ALA A 252 -2.84 -7.87 -5.04
N LYS A 253 -4.02 -7.47 -5.51
CA LYS A 253 -4.64 -7.98 -6.74
C LYS A 253 -3.85 -7.63 -7.99
N ASP A 254 -3.38 -6.38 -8.07
CA ASP A 254 -2.56 -5.94 -9.20
C ASP A 254 -1.25 -6.75 -9.27
N PHE A 255 -0.54 -6.86 -8.14
CA PHE A 255 0.71 -7.61 -8.05
C PHE A 255 0.52 -9.12 -8.29
N ALA A 256 -0.62 -9.70 -7.89
CA ALA A 256 -0.91 -11.12 -8.13
C ALA A 256 -0.88 -11.48 -9.62
N ARG A 257 -1.24 -10.55 -10.51
CA ARG A 257 -1.31 -10.74 -11.97
C ARG A 257 0.04 -10.54 -12.68
N ARG A 258 1.11 -10.17 -11.98
CA ARG A 258 2.40 -9.83 -12.60
C ARG A 258 3.34 -11.02 -12.62
N TYR A 259 3.87 -11.35 -13.80
CA TYR A 259 4.86 -12.41 -13.95
C TYR A 259 6.18 -12.01 -13.27
N TYR A 260 6.67 -10.80 -13.56
CA TYR A 260 7.89 -10.25 -12.96
C TYR A 260 7.57 -9.38 -11.75
N LYS A 261 6.95 -9.95 -10.70
CA LYS A 261 6.52 -9.19 -9.51
C LYS A 261 7.63 -8.34 -8.90
N GLY A 262 8.84 -8.89 -8.78
CA GLY A 262 9.99 -8.16 -8.22
C GLY A 262 10.42 -6.96 -9.06
N THR A 263 10.45 -7.09 -10.38
CA THR A 263 10.78 -5.98 -11.27
C THR A 263 9.68 -4.92 -11.26
N TYR A 264 8.42 -5.36 -11.21
CA TYR A 264 7.27 -4.45 -11.05
C TYR A 264 7.33 -3.72 -9.70
N ALA A 265 7.65 -4.41 -8.61
CA ALA A 265 7.86 -3.82 -7.29
C ALA A 265 9.03 -2.81 -7.27
N ALA A 266 10.15 -3.15 -7.92
CA ALA A 266 11.28 -2.23 -8.05
C ALA A 266 10.90 -0.97 -8.84
N GLY A 267 10.01 -1.12 -9.82
CA GLY A 267 9.43 -0.01 -10.56
C GLY A 267 8.79 1.02 -9.63
N TYR A 268 8.10 0.60 -8.58
CA TYR A 268 7.46 1.47 -7.57
C TYR A 268 8.43 2.48 -6.93
N LEU A 269 9.73 2.19 -6.88
CA LEU A 269 10.74 3.08 -6.31
C LEU A 269 11.17 4.21 -7.24
N LEU A 270 10.79 4.17 -8.51
CA LEU A 270 11.13 5.20 -9.48
C LEU A 270 10.23 6.42 -9.30
N PRO A 271 10.76 7.65 -9.48
CA PRO A 271 9.93 8.87 -9.44
C PRO A 271 8.71 8.76 -10.35
N VAL A 272 7.58 9.35 -9.93
CA VAL A 272 6.30 9.42 -10.67
C VAL A 272 5.56 8.09 -10.82
N THR A 273 6.27 6.96 -10.92
CA THR A 273 5.61 5.66 -11.08
C THR A 273 4.65 5.29 -9.93
N PRO A 274 4.85 5.68 -8.64
CA PRO A 274 3.86 5.46 -7.59
C PRO A 274 2.45 5.87 -7.98
N LEU A 275 2.29 6.98 -8.71
CA LEU A 275 0.97 7.46 -9.15
C LEU A 275 0.20 6.42 -9.95
N TRP A 276 0.89 5.67 -10.81
CA TRP A 276 0.24 4.63 -11.59
C TRP A 276 -0.29 3.51 -10.70
N TYR A 277 0.53 3.01 -9.77
CA TYR A 277 0.13 1.93 -8.86
C TYR A 277 -1.02 2.37 -7.94
N GLU A 278 -0.93 3.59 -7.41
CA GLU A 278 -1.96 4.19 -6.55
C GLU A 278 -3.27 4.40 -7.33
N ALA A 279 -3.18 4.84 -8.60
CA ALA A 279 -4.36 4.97 -9.45
C ALA A 279 -5.02 3.61 -9.74
N VAL A 280 -4.22 2.57 -10.00
CA VAL A 280 -4.72 1.21 -10.23
C VAL A 280 -5.44 0.67 -8.99
N ALA A 281 -4.83 0.79 -7.80
CA ALA A 281 -5.42 0.34 -6.54
C ALA A 281 -6.67 1.15 -6.17
N THR A 282 -6.61 2.48 -6.28
CA THR A 282 -7.75 3.38 -6.03
C THR A 282 -8.93 3.02 -6.94
N ASN A 283 -8.66 2.85 -8.24
CA ASN A 283 -9.67 2.49 -9.22
C ASN A 283 -10.27 1.12 -8.92
N ASP A 284 -9.47 0.11 -8.57
CA ASP A 284 -9.99 -1.22 -8.22
C ASP A 284 -10.87 -1.16 -6.97
N ALA A 285 -10.44 -0.46 -5.93
CA ALA A 285 -11.20 -0.30 -4.68
C ALA A 285 -12.53 0.43 -4.89
N LEU A 286 -12.52 1.57 -5.58
CA LEU A 286 -13.73 2.32 -5.89
C LEU A 286 -14.69 1.51 -6.77
N SER A 287 -14.16 0.80 -7.76
CA SER A 287 -14.98 -0.03 -8.65
C SER A 287 -15.58 -1.24 -7.91
N TYR A 288 -14.84 -1.84 -6.98
CA TYR A 288 -15.33 -2.93 -6.12
C TYR A 288 -16.46 -2.44 -5.22
N LEU A 289 -16.26 -1.33 -4.52
CA LEU A 289 -17.27 -0.76 -3.62
C LEU A 289 -18.52 -0.30 -4.38
N ARG A 290 -18.39 0.11 -5.65
CA ARG A 290 -19.56 0.38 -6.50
C ARG A 290 -20.33 -0.86 -6.91
N ALA A 291 -19.67 -2.01 -6.97
CA ALA A 291 -20.28 -3.27 -7.35
C ALA A 291 -20.90 -4.00 -6.15
N GLU A 292 -20.25 -3.94 -4.98
CA GLU A 292 -20.58 -4.77 -3.81
C GLU A 292 -20.98 -3.97 -2.57
N GLY A 293 -20.63 -2.68 -2.50
CA GLY A 293 -20.83 -1.85 -1.33
C GLY A 293 -22.21 -1.20 -1.27
N THR A 294 -22.52 -0.64 -0.10
CA THR A 294 -23.69 0.24 0.07
C THR A 294 -23.42 1.62 -0.56
N LEU A 295 -24.47 2.42 -0.72
CA LEU A 295 -24.32 3.81 -1.16
C LEU A 295 -23.40 4.59 -0.19
N GLU A 296 -23.54 4.35 1.10
CA GLU A 296 -22.72 4.95 2.15
C GLU A 296 -21.24 4.55 2.01
N ASP A 297 -20.95 3.28 1.71
CA ASP A 297 -19.59 2.80 1.48
C ASP A 297 -18.96 3.47 0.26
N GLU A 298 -19.69 3.57 -0.85
CA GLU A 298 -19.24 4.24 -2.06
C GLU A 298 -18.90 5.71 -1.80
N GLN A 299 -19.77 6.43 -1.09
CA GLN A 299 -19.54 7.82 -0.75
C GLN A 299 -18.38 8.00 0.22
N ALA A 300 -18.27 7.13 1.23
CA ALA A 300 -17.17 7.15 2.18
C ALA A 300 -15.84 6.89 1.47
N ALA A 301 -15.81 5.95 0.54
CA ALA A 301 -14.65 5.65 -0.28
C ALA A 301 -14.24 6.83 -1.16
N ASP A 302 -15.17 7.45 -1.89
CA ASP A 302 -14.89 8.63 -2.72
C ASP A 302 -14.31 9.78 -1.85
N ARG A 303 -14.85 9.98 -0.64
CA ARG A 303 -14.38 11.04 0.27
C ARG A 303 -13.01 10.79 0.88
N VAL A 304 -12.51 9.55 0.90
CA VAL A 304 -11.21 9.20 1.49
C VAL A 304 -10.16 8.90 0.43
N LEU A 305 -10.48 8.13 -0.61
CA LEU A 305 -9.50 7.67 -1.60
C LEU A 305 -9.09 8.75 -2.59
N TYR A 306 -10.00 9.65 -3.00
CA TYR A 306 -9.61 10.78 -3.86
C TYR A 306 -8.61 11.75 -3.20
N PRO A 307 -8.81 12.22 -1.96
CA PRO A 307 -7.79 13.04 -1.29
C PRO A 307 -6.52 12.26 -0.97
N ALA A 308 -6.60 10.96 -0.64
CA ALA A 308 -5.42 10.11 -0.49
C ALA A 308 -4.61 10.07 -1.79
N TYR A 309 -5.24 9.78 -2.94
CA TYR A 309 -4.61 9.86 -4.26
C TYR A 309 -4.00 11.25 -4.54
N GLY A 310 -4.70 12.32 -4.11
CA GLY A 310 -4.21 13.70 -4.21
C GLY A 310 -2.89 13.96 -3.48
N THR A 311 -2.64 13.29 -2.34
CA THR A 311 -1.34 13.38 -1.63
C THR A 311 -0.20 12.87 -2.50
N TYR A 312 -0.37 11.71 -3.15
CA TYR A 312 0.66 11.12 -4.01
C TYR A 312 0.92 11.97 -5.24
N LEU A 313 -0.14 12.49 -5.88
CA LEU A 313 -0.04 13.39 -7.02
C LEU A 313 0.78 14.63 -6.68
N GLY A 314 0.45 15.27 -5.56
CA GLY A 314 1.15 16.45 -5.08
C GLY A 314 2.61 16.17 -4.76
N ASP A 315 2.91 15.06 -4.08
CA ASP A 315 4.27 14.65 -3.74
C ASP A 315 5.13 14.32 -4.97
N SER A 316 4.56 13.59 -5.94
CA SER A 316 5.23 13.27 -7.19
C SER A 316 5.57 14.51 -8.01
N LEU A 317 4.66 15.49 -8.06
CA LEU A 317 4.93 16.78 -8.73
C LEU A 317 5.95 17.62 -7.95
N SER A 318 5.96 17.53 -6.62
CA SER A 318 6.94 18.21 -5.77
C SER A 318 8.37 17.76 -6.03
N THR A 319 8.56 16.48 -6.37
CA THR A 319 9.87 15.93 -6.75
C THR A 319 10.41 16.56 -8.04
N VAL A 320 9.53 16.90 -8.99
CA VAL A 320 9.90 17.49 -10.29
C VAL A 320 10.09 19.00 -10.21
N VAL A 321 9.31 19.68 -9.36
CA VAL A 321 9.41 21.14 -9.17
C VAL A 321 9.51 21.50 -7.69
N PRO A 322 10.67 21.26 -7.04
CA PRO A 322 10.82 21.39 -5.58
C PRO A 322 10.49 22.79 -5.05
N ALA A 323 10.75 23.84 -5.85
CA ALA A 323 10.50 25.23 -5.47
C ALA A 323 9.03 25.53 -5.14
N VAL A 324 8.09 24.73 -5.64
CA VAL A 324 6.65 24.86 -5.37
C VAL A 324 6.06 23.57 -4.81
N GLY A 325 6.89 22.71 -4.21
CA GLY A 325 6.49 21.39 -3.74
C GLY A 325 5.35 21.40 -2.73
N THR A 326 5.47 22.16 -1.63
CA THR A 326 4.41 22.26 -0.62
C THR A 326 3.10 22.82 -1.19
N PRO A 327 3.10 23.93 -1.97
CA PRO A 327 1.90 24.37 -2.67
C PRO A 327 1.25 23.29 -3.55
N LEU A 328 2.04 22.50 -4.29
CA LEU A 328 1.54 21.42 -5.14
C LEU A 328 0.94 20.28 -4.31
N TYR A 329 1.55 19.90 -3.20
CA TYR A 329 1.01 18.94 -2.24
C TYR A 329 -0.36 19.38 -1.72
N VAL A 330 -0.44 20.62 -1.21
CA VAL A 330 -1.69 21.18 -0.68
C VAL A 330 -2.75 21.27 -1.78
N ALA A 331 -2.39 21.71 -2.98
CA ALA A 331 -3.31 21.76 -4.12
C ALA A 331 -3.82 20.36 -4.51
N GLY A 332 -2.97 19.34 -4.51
CA GLY A 332 -3.34 17.95 -4.77
C GLY A 332 -4.36 17.43 -3.76
N VAL A 333 -4.10 17.64 -2.47
CA VAL A 333 -5.02 17.26 -1.38
C VAL A 333 -6.37 17.97 -1.49
N LEU A 334 -6.37 19.30 -1.64
CA LEU A 334 -7.61 20.09 -1.75
C LEU A 334 -8.41 19.71 -3.02
N GLY A 335 -7.71 19.50 -4.14
CA GLY A 335 -8.31 19.02 -5.37
C GLY A 335 -8.94 17.65 -5.21
N GLY A 336 -8.26 16.72 -4.53
CA GLY A 336 -8.79 15.39 -4.21
C GLY A 336 -10.04 15.45 -3.33
N HIS A 337 -10.06 16.30 -2.29
CA HIS A 337 -11.26 16.52 -1.48
C HIS A 337 -12.42 17.08 -2.30
N LEU A 338 -12.17 18.06 -3.17
CA LEU A 338 -13.21 18.63 -4.02
C LEU A 338 -13.80 17.58 -4.97
N VAL A 339 -12.94 16.80 -5.64
CA VAL A 339 -13.37 15.75 -6.57
C VAL A 339 -14.13 14.65 -5.82
N GLY A 340 -13.61 14.17 -4.69
CA GLY A 340 -14.27 13.16 -3.86
C GLY A 340 -15.66 13.60 -3.39
N GLN A 341 -15.83 14.87 -2.99
CA GLN A 341 -17.13 15.43 -2.62
C GLN A 341 -18.10 15.52 -3.80
N ILE A 342 -17.62 15.90 -4.99
CA ILE A 342 -18.45 15.95 -6.20
C ILE A 342 -18.92 14.55 -6.58
N GLN A 343 -18.02 13.56 -6.54
CA GLN A 343 -18.35 12.19 -6.94
C GLN A 343 -19.31 11.53 -5.95
N ALA A 344 -19.06 11.67 -4.64
CA ALA A 344 -19.96 11.17 -3.61
C ALA A 344 -21.40 11.73 -3.76
N ARG A 345 -21.56 13.01 -4.13
CA ARG A 345 -22.88 13.61 -4.40
C ARG A 345 -23.54 13.05 -5.66
N ARG A 346 -22.78 12.91 -6.76
CA ARG A 346 -23.30 12.39 -8.03
C ARG A 346 -23.83 10.96 -7.90
N ILE A 347 -23.19 10.13 -7.10
CA ILE A 347 -23.65 8.74 -6.88
C ILE A 347 -25.02 8.72 -6.21
N SER A 348 -25.27 9.59 -5.21
CA SER A 348 -26.60 9.74 -4.60
C SER A 348 -27.67 10.15 -5.62
N ASP A 349 -27.34 11.07 -6.53
CA ASP A 349 -28.29 11.52 -7.56
C ASP A 349 -28.63 10.42 -8.57
N GLN A 350 -27.72 9.46 -8.78
CA GLN A 350 -27.87 8.36 -9.74
C GLN A 350 -28.53 7.11 -9.14
N ARG A 351 -28.41 6.90 -7.83
CA ARG A 351 -29.12 5.87 -7.08
C ARG A 351 -30.10 6.49 -6.07
N PRO A 352 -31.10 7.28 -6.50
CA PRO A 352 -32.15 7.70 -5.59
C PRO A 352 -32.93 6.45 -5.17
N ASP A 353 -32.82 6.10 -3.89
CA ASP A 353 -33.51 5.02 -3.17
C ASP A 353 -34.52 4.21 -3.99
N THR A 354 -34.05 3.14 -4.62
CA THR A 354 -34.92 2.05 -5.13
C THR A 354 -35.74 1.42 -3.99
N LEU A 355 -35.41 1.72 -2.73
CA LEU A 355 -36.16 1.32 -1.54
C LEU A 355 -37.50 2.06 -1.38
N GLN A 356 -37.67 3.29 -1.89
CA GLN A 356 -38.98 3.96 -1.78
C GLN A 356 -40.01 3.38 -2.77
N HIS A 357 -39.59 2.90 -3.94
CA HIS A 357 -40.53 2.29 -4.88
C HIS A 357 -40.93 0.86 -4.49
N THR A 358 -40.01 0.07 -3.93
CA THR A 358 -40.31 -1.32 -3.55
C THR A 358 -41.27 -1.39 -2.35
N ILE A 359 -41.11 -0.50 -1.35
CA ILE A 359 -42.00 -0.44 -0.17
C ILE A 359 -43.39 0.10 -0.54
N PHE A 360 -43.49 1.03 -1.52
CA PHE A 360 -44.79 1.51 -1.99
C PHE A 360 -45.55 0.47 -2.83
N GLU A 361 -44.87 -0.32 -3.67
CA GLU A 361 -45.51 -1.41 -4.42
C GLU A 361 -45.95 -2.56 -3.51
N GLU A 362 -45.18 -2.91 -2.49
CA GLU A 362 -45.54 -3.98 -1.56
C GLU A 362 -46.70 -3.58 -0.62
N SER A 363 -46.74 -2.32 -0.15
CA SER A 363 -47.89 -1.81 0.63
C SER A 363 -49.19 -1.66 -0.19
N THR A 364 -49.08 -1.37 -1.49
CA THR A 364 -50.26 -1.31 -2.37
C THR A 364 -50.80 -2.72 -2.67
N THR A 365 -49.94 -3.74 -2.68
CA THR A 365 -50.38 -5.12 -2.95
C THR A 365 -51.03 -5.77 -1.72
N ILE A 366 -50.53 -5.49 -0.51
CA ILE A 366 -51.11 -6.01 0.74
C ILE A 366 -52.49 -5.40 1.02
N THR A 367 -52.72 -4.13 0.68
CA THR A 367 -54.04 -3.49 0.84
C THR A 367 -55.09 -3.96 -0.16
N VAL A 368 -54.70 -4.48 -1.33
CA VAL A 368 -55.64 -5.07 -2.30
C VAL A 368 -55.99 -6.53 -1.94
N ALA A 369 -55.04 -7.30 -1.39
CA ALA A 369 -55.32 -8.68 -0.98
C ALA A 369 -56.24 -8.79 0.25
N GLU A 370 -56.25 -7.79 1.13
CA GLU A 370 -57.11 -7.78 2.32
C GLU A 370 -58.56 -7.37 2.01
N ALA A 371 -58.79 -6.62 0.92
CA ALA A 371 -60.12 -6.21 0.48
C ALA A 371 -60.93 -7.33 -0.22
N ASP A 372 -60.28 -8.38 -0.73
CA ASP A 372 -60.94 -9.48 -1.43
C ASP A 372 -61.30 -10.68 -0.53
N SER A 373 -60.92 -10.67 0.76
CA SER A 373 -61.17 -11.80 1.68
C SER A 373 -62.46 -11.69 2.51
N GLU A 374 -63.20 -10.57 2.42
CA GLU A 374 -64.36 -10.28 3.27
C GLU A 374 -65.73 -10.52 2.59
N SER A 375 -65.84 -11.50 1.68
CA SER A 375 -67.12 -11.81 0.99
C SER A 375 -67.59 -13.27 0.98
N ASP A 376 -66.89 -14.23 1.61
CA ASP A 376 -67.34 -15.63 1.63
C ASP A 376 -67.65 -16.15 3.06
N THR A 377 -68.73 -15.63 3.63
CA THR A 377 -69.43 -16.28 4.77
C THR A 377 -70.54 -17.19 4.26
N GLY A 378 -70.16 -18.16 3.41
CA GLY A 378 -71.01 -19.26 2.96
C GLY A 378 -71.21 -20.31 4.05
N THR A 379 -72.33 -20.21 4.77
CA THR A 379 -72.85 -21.19 5.73
C THR A 379 -72.87 -22.61 5.13
N ARG A 380 -72.07 -23.53 5.69
CA ARG A 380 -72.21 -24.98 5.43
C ARG A 380 -72.62 -25.71 6.70
N LEU A 381 -73.93 -25.96 6.78
CA LEU A 381 -74.59 -26.91 7.65
C LEU A 381 -73.96 -28.31 7.52
N ILE A 382 -73.43 -28.84 8.62
CA ILE A 382 -73.15 -30.27 8.77
C ILE A 382 -74.37 -30.89 9.47
N ARG A 383 -75.07 -31.77 8.76
CA ARG A 383 -76.12 -32.65 9.30
C ARG A 383 -75.50 -34.04 9.49
N TRP A 384 -75.59 -34.52 10.74
CA TRP A 384 -75.53 -35.89 11.29
C TRP A 384 -74.37 -36.79 10.86
#